data_AF-A0A6P0YXU4-F1
#
_entry.id   AF-A0A6P0YXU4-F1
#
_cell.length_a   1.000
_cell.length_b   1.000
_cell.length_c   1.000
_cell.angle_alpha   90.00
_cell.angle_beta   90.00
_cell.angle_gamma   90.00
#
_symmetry.space_group_name_H-M   'P 1'
#
loop_
_entity.id
_entity.type
_entity.pdbx_description
1 polymer ?
#
loop_
_entity_poly.entity_id
_entity_poly.type
_entity_poly.pdbx_seq_one_letter_code
_entity_poly.pdbx_strand_id
1 'polypeptide(L)'
;TLTIEETWQRAYLTQQFYGKQAAISLFQTVLARSPHHPYANYHLGKILVEQEDWTGIQYLEEAMAHHPNLVISCAELLYEVYQSRQHHHKAMMYRQRRQQHQALWAITKIERDTLQLSDRFGHHNLPSDECQQLAETLARCGEVRIAYLVQKVLNIATDPPLHVLGILRGEGFGNRVHDLDDVAFSGWLKAGLCFSGDLKVVVFKHPSVPLCQAIRRVDHALLYIHS
;
A
#
# COMPACT_ATOMS: atom_id res chain seq x y z
N THR A 1 -13.12 14.23 -23.63
CA THR A 1 -13.94 13.20 -22.95
C THR A 1 -13.15 12.74 -21.75
N LEU A 2 -13.76 12.66 -20.55
CA LEU A 2 -13.03 12.21 -19.36
C LEU A 2 -12.63 10.72 -19.49
N THR A 3 -11.46 10.38 -18.98
CA THR A 3 -11.02 9.01 -18.76
C THR A 3 -11.95 8.31 -17.75
N ILE A 4 -11.85 6.99 -17.66
CA ILE A 4 -12.65 6.19 -16.72
C ILE A 4 -12.34 6.63 -15.27
N GLU A 5 -11.05 6.78 -14.95
CA GLU A 5 -10.59 7.24 -13.64
C GLU A 5 -11.05 8.66 -13.31
N GLU A 6 -10.96 9.60 -14.24
CA GLU A 6 -11.48 10.96 -14.02
C GLU A 6 -13.01 10.97 -13.82
N THR A 7 -13.73 10.09 -14.52
CA THR A 7 -15.20 9.96 -14.38
C THR A 7 -15.55 9.37 -13.02
N TRP A 8 -14.82 8.35 -12.58
CA TRP A 8 -14.91 7.81 -11.22
C TRP A 8 -14.61 8.90 -10.20
N GLN A 9 -13.44 9.55 -10.27
CA GLN A 9 -13.06 10.59 -9.31
C GLN A 9 -14.11 11.71 -9.24
N ARG A 10 -14.71 12.10 -10.37
CA ARG A 10 -15.85 13.03 -10.37
C ARG A 10 -17.07 12.47 -9.64
N ALA A 11 -17.45 11.21 -9.86
CA ALA A 11 -18.54 10.54 -9.14
C ALA A 11 -18.28 10.52 -7.62
N TYR A 12 -17.05 10.19 -7.22
CA TYR A 12 -16.62 10.22 -5.82
C TYR A 12 -16.83 11.58 -5.18
N LEU A 13 -16.27 12.62 -5.80
CA LEU A 13 -16.34 13.98 -5.30
C LEU A 13 -17.79 14.46 -5.28
N THR A 14 -18.58 14.04 -6.25
CA THR A 14 -20.01 14.35 -6.28
C THR A 14 -20.74 13.72 -5.10
N GLN A 15 -20.45 12.45 -4.77
CA GLN A 15 -21.00 11.81 -3.58
C GLN A 15 -20.61 12.55 -2.30
N GLN A 16 -19.35 12.98 -2.17
CA GLN A 16 -18.83 13.67 -0.98
C GLN A 16 -19.46 15.06 -0.80
N PHE A 17 -19.57 15.85 -1.86
CA PHE A 17 -19.95 17.27 -1.76
C PHE A 17 -21.44 17.53 -2.05
N TYR A 18 -22.09 16.67 -2.83
CA TYR A 18 -23.48 16.86 -3.29
C TYR A 18 -24.39 15.69 -2.89
N GLY A 19 -23.86 14.70 -2.18
CA GLY A 19 -24.61 13.59 -1.61
C GLY A 19 -24.73 12.37 -2.53
N LYS A 20 -25.17 11.27 -1.92
CA LYS A 20 -25.24 9.93 -2.55
C LYS A 20 -26.08 9.91 -3.81
N GLN A 21 -27.28 10.52 -3.77
CA GLN A 21 -28.22 10.49 -4.89
C GLN A 21 -27.65 11.16 -6.16
N ALA A 22 -26.93 12.28 -5.99
CA ALA A 22 -26.33 13.02 -7.09
C ALA A 22 -25.23 12.22 -7.82
N ALA A 23 -24.64 11.23 -7.15
CA ALA A 23 -23.52 10.46 -7.68
C ALA A 23 -23.94 9.18 -8.41
N ILE A 24 -25.16 8.68 -8.24
CA ILE A 24 -25.61 7.38 -8.78
C ILE A 24 -25.43 7.31 -10.30
N SER A 25 -25.90 8.31 -11.03
CA SER A 25 -25.80 8.33 -12.50
C SER A 25 -24.35 8.40 -12.99
N LEU A 26 -23.47 9.04 -12.21
CA LEU A 26 -22.05 9.11 -12.51
C LEU A 26 -21.38 7.75 -12.31
N PHE A 27 -21.71 7.04 -11.22
CA PHE A 27 -21.24 5.66 -11.01
C PHE A 27 -21.72 4.72 -12.10
N GLN A 28 -22.99 4.79 -12.48
CA GLN A 28 -23.54 4.01 -13.60
C GLN A 28 -22.81 4.31 -14.92
N THR A 29 -22.43 5.57 -15.15
CA THR A 29 -21.63 5.96 -16.33
C THR A 29 -20.24 5.31 -16.31
N VAL A 30 -19.60 5.21 -15.14
CA VAL A 30 -18.33 4.48 -14.99
C VAL A 30 -18.53 3.00 -15.31
N LEU A 31 -19.54 2.37 -14.72
CA LEU A 31 -19.78 0.93 -14.86
C LEU A 31 -20.26 0.53 -16.26
N ALA A 32 -20.93 1.42 -17.00
CA ALA A 32 -21.26 1.19 -18.40
C ALA A 32 -20.01 1.07 -19.29
N ARG A 33 -18.90 1.70 -18.91
CA ARG A 33 -17.62 1.67 -19.64
C ARG A 33 -16.64 0.66 -19.05
N SER A 34 -16.73 0.41 -17.75
CA SER A 34 -15.88 -0.53 -17.02
C SER A 34 -16.72 -1.29 -15.98
N PRO A 35 -17.41 -2.37 -16.39
CA PRO A 35 -18.32 -3.12 -15.50
C PRO A 35 -17.64 -3.65 -14.23
N HIS A 36 -16.34 -3.96 -14.31
CA HIS A 36 -15.55 -4.51 -13.21
C HIS A 36 -14.81 -3.45 -12.39
N HIS A 37 -15.12 -2.15 -12.57
CA HIS A 37 -14.42 -1.08 -11.85
C HIS A 37 -14.71 -1.20 -10.34
N PRO A 38 -13.71 -1.50 -9.49
CA PRO A 38 -13.96 -1.96 -8.13
C PRO A 38 -14.58 -0.88 -7.23
N TYR A 39 -14.07 0.36 -7.29
CA TYR A 39 -14.59 1.43 -6.43
C TYR A 39 -15.98 1.91 -6.84
N ALA A 40 -16.26 2.08 -8.13
CA ALA A 40 -17.59 2.40 -8.62
C ALA A 40 -18.64 1.33 -8.22
N ASN A 41 -18.30 0.05 -8.35
CA ASN A 41 -19.11 -1.06 -7.85
C ASN A 41 -19.36 -0.95 -6.34
N TYR A 42 -18.32 -0.72 -5.54
CA TYR A 42 -18.45 -0.56 -4.08
C TYR A 42 -19.36 0.60 -3.69
N HIS A 43 -19.12 1.78 -4.27
CA HIS A 43 -19.87 2.99 -3.92
C HIS A 43 -21.33 2.90 -4.37
N LEU A 44 -21.60 2.45 -5.59
CA LEU A 44 -22.97 2.25 -6.07
C LEU A 44 -23.69 1.17 -5.25
N GLY A 45 -23.04 0.02 -5.04
CA GLY A 45 -23.58 -1.08 -4.26
C GLY A 45 -23.97 -0.65 -2.84
N LYS A 46 -23.09 0.11 -2.17
CA LYS A 46 -23.35 0.68 -0.85
C LYS A 46 -24.58 1.61 -0.86
N ILE A 47 -24.68 2.52 -1.81
CA ILE A 47 -25.81 3.46 -1.90
C ILE A 47 -27.13 2.68 -2.08
N LEU A 48 -27.14 1.68 -2.96
CA LEU A 48 -28.34 0.88 -3.26
C LEU A 48 -28.79 0.07 -2.03
N VAL A 49 -27.89 -0.62 -1.33
CA VAL A 49 -28.29 -1.38 -0.13
C VAL A 49 -28.76 -0.49 1.02
N GLU A 50 -28.21 0.72 1.15
CA GLU A 50 -28.69 1.73 2.11
C GLU A 50 -30.09 2.25 1.77
N GLN A 51 -30.48 2.19 0.49
CA GLN A 51 -31.82 2.51 -0.01
C GLN A 51 -32.75 1.28 -0.04
N GLU A 52 -32.34 0.16 0.57
CA GLU A 52 -33.03 -1.14 0.53
C GLU A 52 -33.21 -1.71 -0.89
N ASP A 53 -32.47 -1.19 -1.87
CA ASP A 53 -32.33 -1.78 -3.19
C ASP A 53 -31.27 -2.89 -3.17
N TRP A 54 -31.75 -4.12 -3.10
CA TRP A 54 -30.90 -5.31 -2.98
C TRP A 54 -30.14 -5.66 -4.25
N THR A 55 -30.35 -4.97 -5.38
CA THR A 55 -29.45 -5.07 -6.54
C THR A 55 -28.03 -4.60 -6.17
N GLY A 56 -27.90 -3.75 -5.15
CA GLY A 56 -26.63 -3.33 -4.56
C GLY A 56 -25.72 -4.48 -4.11
N ILE A 57 -26.29 -5.64 -3.76
CA ILE A 57 -25.53 -6.83 -3.35
C ILE A 57 -24.58 -7.28 -4.47
N GLN A 58 -25.06 -7.34 -5.72
CA GLN A 58 -24.25 -7.79 -6.85
C GLN A 58 -23.07 -6.85 -7.10
N TYR A 59 -23.29 -5.55 -7.00
CA TYR A 59 -22.21 -4.56 -7.11
C TYR A 59 -21.17 -4.71 -5.99
N LEU A 60 -21.58 -4.97 -4.74
CA LEU A 60 -20.64 -5.23 -3.65
C LEU A 60 -19.84 -6.52 -3.87
N GLU A 61 -20.47 -7.57 -4.39
CA GLU A 61 -19.77 -8.82 -4.74
C GLU A 61 -18.73 -8.62 -5.84
N GLU A 62 -19.08 -7.85 -6.87
CA GLU A 62 -18.19 -7.47 -7.96
C GLU A 62 -16.97 -6.67 -7.46
N ALA A 63 -17.19 -5.72 -6.55
CA ALA A 63 -16.12 -4.95 -5.95
C ALA A 63 -15.11 -5.84 -5.20
N MET A 64 -15.60 -6.85 -4.46
CA MET A 64 -14.74 -7.82 -3.77
C MET A 64 -13.97 -8.73 -4.71
N ALA A 65 -14.56 -9.10 -5.85
CA ALA A 65 -13.92 -9.97 -6.83
C ALA A 65 -12.72 -9.28 -7.51
N HIS A 66 -12.80 -7.96 -7.69
CA HIS A 66 -11.81 -7.20 -8.45
C HIS A 66 -10.85 -6.35 -7.59
N HIS A 67 -11.10 -6.22 -6.27
CA HIS A 67 -10.15 -5.52 -5.41
C HIS A 67 -10.10 -6.10 -3.98
N PRO A 68 -9.01 -6.82 -3.62
CA PRO A 68 -8.86 -7.46 -2.31
C PRO A 68 -9.02 -6.52 -1.11
N ASN A 69 -8.63 -5.25 -1.26
CA ASN A 69 -8.74 -4.24 -0.20
C ASN A 69 -10.21 -3.90 0.15
N LEU A 70 -11.16 -4.19 -0.74
CA LEU A 70 -12.59 -3.94 -0.51
C LEU A 70 -13.30 -5.11 0.15
N VAL A 71 -12.67 -6.29 0.26
CA VAL A 71 -13.33 -7.50 0.77
C VAL A 71 -13.85 -7.32 2.18
N ILE A 72 -13.07 -6.70 3.07
CA ILE A 72 -13.47 -6.48 4.46
C ILE A 72 -14.69 -5.57 4.53
N SER A 73 -14.65 -4.42 3.86
CA SER A 73 -15.74 -3.42 3.88
C SER A 73 -17.01 -3.94 3.22
N CYS A 74 -16.91 -4.61 2.07
CA CYS A 74 -18.07 -5.17 1.38
C CYS A 74 -18.69 -6.34 2.17
N ALA A 75 -17.87 -7.23 2.73
CA ALA A 75 -18.36 -8.36 3.51
C ALA A 75 -19.07 -7.89 4.80
N GLU A 76 -18.65 -6.78 5.40
CA GLU A 76 -19.34 -6.15 6.52
C GLU A 76 -20.73 -5.63 6.12
N LEU A 77 -20.82 -4.86 5.03
CA LEU A 77 -22.10 -4.38 4.50
C LEU A 77 -23.05 -5.54 4.16
N LEU A 78 -22.54 -6.58 3.49
CA LEU A 78 -23.32 -7.74 3.12
C LEU A 78 -23.77 -8.56 4.34
N TYR A 79 -22.92 -8.67 5.37
CA TYR A 79 -23.31 -9.26 6.65
C TYR A 79 -24.50 -8.53 7.26
N GLU A 80 -24.44 -7.20 7.34
CA GLU A 80 -25.51 -6.36 7.90
C GLU A 80 -26.82 -6.51 7.12
N VAL A 81 -26.74 -6.47 5.79
CA VAL A 81 -27.89 -6.65 4.88
C VAL A 81 -28.55 -8.02 5.06
N TYR A 82 -27.77 -9.10 5.08
CA TYR A 82 -28.34 -10.44 5.25
C TYR A 82 -28.83 -10.68 6.68
N GLN A 83 -28.21 -10.05 7.68
CA GLN A 83 -28.63 -10.15 9.07
C GLN A 83 -29.96 -9.44 9.32
N SER A 84 -30.16 -8.22 8.79
CA SER A 84 -31.42 -7.46 8.92
C SER A 84 -32.60 -8.18 8.26
N ARG A 85 -32.32 -8.93 7.19
CA ARG A 85 -33.28 -9.74 6.43
C ARG A 85 -33.44 -11.17 6.95
N GLN A 86 -32.88 -11.50 8.11
CA GLN A 86 -32.96 -12.83 8.75
C GLN A 86 -32.39 -13.99 7.90
N HIS A 87 -31.53 -13.69 6.92
CA HIS A 87 -30.82 -14.68 6.12
C HIS A 87 -29.51 -15.09 6.81
N HIS A 88 -29.62 -15.69 7.99
CA HIS A 88 -28.48 -15.97 8.88
C HIS A 88 -27.35 -16.79 8.25
N HIS A 89 -27.68 -17.76 7.39
CA HIS A 89 -26.67 -18.56 6.69
C HIS A 89 -25.77 -17.68 5.82
N LYS A 90 -26.36 -16.80 5.00
CA LYS A 90 -25.60 -15.88 4.14
C LYS A 90 -24.82 -14.86 4.97
N ALA A 91 -25.42 -14.31 6.02
CA ALA A 91 -24.71 -13.42 6.94
C ALA A 91 -23.45 -14.11 7.50
N MET A 92 -23.55 -15.36 7.96
CA MET A 92 -22.41 -16.10 8.49
C MET A 92 -21.31 -16.31 7.44
N MET A 93 -21.66 -16.56 6.18
CA MET A 93 -20.68 -16.67 5.09
C MET A 93 -19.84 -15.40 4.94
N TYR A 94 -20.46 -14.21 4.93
CA TYR A 94 -19.69 -12.96 4.82
C TYR A 94 -18.93 -12.62 6.10
N ARG A 95 -19.46 -12.98 7.28
CA ARG A 95 -18.70 -12.88 8.55
C ARG A 95 -17.41 -13.70 8.48
N GLN A 96 -17.50 -14.95 8.03
CA GLN A 96 -16.35 -15.83 7.89
C GLN A 96 -15.36 -15.28 6.85
N ARG A 97 -15.85 -14.85 5.68
CA ARG A 97 -15.02 -14.25 4.63
C ARG A 97 -14.25 -13.03 5.13
N ARG A 98 -14.91 -12.15 5.90
CA ARG A 98 -14.30 -10.98 6.55
C ARG A 98 -13.20 -11.40 7.52
N GLN A 99 -13.48 -12.37 8.40
CA GLN A 99 -12.51 -12.87 9.38
C GLN A 99 -11.26 -13.46 8.72
N GLN A 100 -11.44 -14.25 7.67
CA GLN A 100 -10.32 -14.81 6.89
C GLN A 100 -9.46 -13.72 6.26
N HIS A 101 -10.09 -12.71 5.64
CA HIS A 101 -9.36 -11.58 5.05
C HIS A 101 -8.67 -10.71 6.11
N GLN A 102 -9.29 -10.46 7.26
CA GLN A 102 -8.67 -9.73 8.37
C GLN A 102 -7.44 -10.45 8.90
N ALA A 103 -7.53 -11.78 9.10
CA ALA A 103 -6.40 -12.59 9.54
C ALA A 103 -5.25 -12.54 8.52
N LEU A 104 -5.55 -12.74 7.23
CA LEU A 104 -4.56 -12.64 6.15
C LEU A 104 -3.92 -11.26 6.08
N TRP A 105 -4.72 -10.20 6.15
CA TRP A 105 -4.23 -8.82 6.10
C TRP A 105 -3.32 -8.50 7.28
N ALA A 106 -3.67 -8.97 8.48
CA ALA A 106 -2.85 -8.77 9.67
C ALA A 106 -1.48 -9.44 9.54
N ILE A 107 -1.41 -10.70 9.09
CA ILE A 107 -0.13 -11.41 8.92
C ILE A 107 0.71 -10.80 7.80
N THR A 108 0.10 -10.42 6.66
CA THR A 108 0.79 -9.72 5.57
C THR A 108 1.36 -8.39 6.04
N LYS A 109 0.57 -7.63 6.80
CA LYS A 109 1.00 -6.35 7.36
C LYS A 109 2.18 -6.54 8.31
N ILE A 110 2.14 -7.52 9.21
CA ILE A 110 3.26 -7.83 10.11
C ILE A 110 4.52 -8.20 9.31
N GLU A 111 4.39 -9.04 8.27
CA GLU A 111 5.53 -9.45 7.42
C GLU A 111 6.19 -8.23 6.75
N ARG A 112 5.40 -7.28 6.24
CA ARG A 112 5.91 -6.08 5.55
C ARG A 112 6.40 -5.01 6.53
N ASP A 113 5.69 -4.80 7.64
CA ASP A 113 5.97 -3.75 8.63
C ASP A 113 7.06 -4.14 9.63
N THR A 114 7.47 -5.41 9.67
CA THR A 114 8.57 -5.86 10.55
C THR A 114 9.79 -6.28 9.74
N LEU A 115 10.98 -5.84 10.16
CA LEU A 115 12.24 -6.39 9.67
C LEU A 115 12.87 -7.23 10.78
N GLN A 116 13.13 -8.50 10.48
CA GLN A 116 13.66 -9.48 11.39
C GLN A 116 15.01 -9.99 10.89
N LEU A 117 15.87 -10.44 11.81
CA LEU A 117 17.16 -11.01 11.43
C LEU A 117 17.01 -12.30 10.60
N SER A 118 15.91 -13.03 10.80
CA SER A 118 15.56 -14.24 10.05
C SER A 118 14.95 -13.96 8.67
N ASP A 119 14.72 -12.69 8.32
CA ASP A 119 14.24 -12.33 7.00
C ASP A 119 15.27 -12.72 5.93
N ARG A 120 14.77 -13.13 4.78
CA ARG A 120 15.58 -13.38 3.59
C ARG A 120 15.62 -12.13 2.72
N PHE A 121 16.82 -11.75 2.30
CA PHE A 121 17.05 -10.60 1.43
C PHE A 121 17.67 -11.07 0.12
N GLY A 122 17.14 -10.56 -0.99
CA GLY A 122 17.63 -10.81 -2.34
C GLY A 122 18.06 -9.52 -3.02
N HIS A 123 18.58 -9.68 -4.23
CA HIS A 123 18.95 -8.57 -5.10
C HIS A 123 17.74 -7.64 -5.35
N HIS A 124 17.96 -6.33 -5.41
CA HIS A 124 16.87 -5.36 -5.46
C HIS A 124 16.14 -5.30 -6.82
N ASN A 125 16.80 -5.76 -7.90
CA ASN A 125 16.24 -5.83 -9.26
C ASN A 125 15.61 -4.51 -9.76
N LEU A 126 16.09 -3.37 -9.24
CA LEU A 126 15.58 -2.07 -9.69
C LEU A 126 16.24 -1.65 -10.99
N PRO A 127 15.51 -0.91 -11.84
CA PRO A 127 16.09 -0.22 -12.98
C PRO A 127 17.26 0.70 -12.58
N SER A 128 18.25 0.81 -13.46
CA SER A 128 19.48 1.57 -13.17
C SER A 128 19.23 3.07 -12.97
N ASP A 129 18.24 3.63 -13.66
CA ASP A 129 17.78 5.01 -13.51
C ASP A 129 17.15 5.26 -12.13
N GLU A 130 16.35 4.34 -11.60
CA GLU A 130 15.84 4.42 -10.22
C GLU A 130 16.98 4.35 -9.19
N CYS A 131 17.93 3.44 -9.39
CA CYS A 131 19.13 3.37 -8.54
C CYS A 131 19.94 4.67 -8.56
N GLN A 132 20.11 5.27 -9.74
CA GLN A 132 20.82 6.53 -9.88
C GLN A 132 20.08 7.68 -9.20
N GLN A 133 18.76 7.80 -9.39
CA GLN A 133 17.94 8.82 -8.73
C GLN A 133 18.01 8.71 -7.19
N LEU A 134 17.97 7.49 -6.67
CA LEU A 134 18.14 7.23 -5.24
C LEU A 134 19.54 7.66 -4.76
N ALA A 135 20.60 7.26 -5.46
CA ALA A 135 21.97 7.61 -5.10
C ALA A 135 22.20 9.14 -5.13
N GLU A 136 21.68 9.85 -6.13
CA GLU A 136 21.73 11.32 -6.23
C GLU A 136 20.95 12.00 -5.09
N THR A 137 19.80 11.44 -4.71
CA THR A 137 19.02 11.95 -3.57
C THR A 137 19.76 11.77 -2.25
N LEU A 138 20.42 10.63 -2.06
CA LEU A 138 21.25 10.37 -0.88
C LEU A 138 22.50 11.26 -0.87
N ALA A 139 23.12 11.53 -2.02
CA ALA A 139 24.29 12.41 -2.13
C ALA A 139 23.98 13.86 -1.75
N ARG A 140 22.75 14.33 -1.98
CA ARG A 140 22.28 15.65 -1.53
C ARG A 140 22.06 15.72 -0.02
N CYS A 141 21.98 14.57 0.65
CA CYS A 141 21.88 14.49 2.10
C CYS A 141 23.28 14.34 2.72
N GLY A 142 23.78 15.40 3.33
CA GLY A 142 25.11 15.40 3.96
C GLY A 142 25.26 14.41 5.13
N GLU A 143 24.16 13.86 5.67
CA GLU A 143 24.20 12.93 6.81
C GLU A 143 24.45 11.48 6.41
N VAL A 144 24.21 11.10 5.15
CA VAL A 144 24.31 9.71 4.69
C VAL A 144 25.76 9.38 4.35
N ARG A 145 26.35 8.43 5.07
CA ARG A 145 27.70 7.91 4.78
C ARG A 145 27.66 6.71 3.85
N ILE A 146 26.76 5.76 4.11
CA ILE A 146 26.60 4.53 3.31
C ILE A 146 25.11 4.20 3.22
N ALA A 147 24.67 3.73 2.05
CA ALA A 147 23.35 3.14 1.87
C ALA A 147 23.42 1.80 1.14
N TYR A 148 22.62 0.85 1.62
CA TYR A 148 22.43 -0.46 1.01
C TYR A 148 20.97 -0.64 0.60
N LEU A 149 20.73 -1.20 -0.58
CA LEU A 149 19.42 -1.49 -1.11
C LEU A 149 19.27 -2.98 -1.40
N VAL A 150 18.22 -3.59 -0.83
CA VAL A 150 17.88 -5.01 -1.05
C VAL A 150 16.37 -5.18 -1.22
N GLN A 151 15.95 -6.32 -1.77
CA GLN A 151 14.55 -6.73 -1.77
C GLN A 151 14.30 -7.74 -0.63
N LYS A 152 13.30 -7.49 0.22
CA LYS A 152 12.84 -8.49 1.19
C LYS A 152 12.04 -9.57 0.45
N VAL A 153 12.39 -10.82 0.68
CA VAL A 153 11.65 -11.97 0.15
C VAL A 153 10.40 -12.20 1.00
N LEU A 154 9.23 -11.98 0.40
CA LEU A 154 7.92 -12.13 1.04
C LEU A 154 7.31 -13.50 0.72
N ASN A 155 6.55 -14.05 1.67
CA ASN A 155 5.88 -15.35 1.48
C ASN A 155 4.38 -15.20 1.25
N ILE A 156 3.76 -14.10 1.71
CA ILE A 156 2.30 -13.98 1.75
C ILE A 156 1.77 -13.10 0.62
N ALA A 157 2.18 -11.82 0.56
CA ALA A 157 1.80 -10.89 -0.51
C ALA A 157 3.06 -10.35 -1.19
N THR A 158 3.43 -10.97 -2.31
CA THR A 158 4.70 -10.75 -3.02
C THR A 158 4.70 -9.56 -3.96
N ASP A 159 3.52 -9.04 -4.32
CA ASP A 159 3.31 -7.92 -5.22
C ASP A 159 2.48 -6.82 -4.50
N PRO A 160 2.94 -5.55 -4.46
CA PRO A 160 4.23 -5.07 -4.95
C PRO A 160 5.42 -5.60 -4.15
N PRO A 161 6.62 -5.68 -4.78
CA PRO A 161 7.85 -6.03 -4.08
C PRO A 161 8.12 -5.03 -2.95
N LEU A 162 8.79 -5.50 -1.89
CA LEU A 162 9.21 -4.67 -0.75
C LEU A 162 10.72 -4.53 -0.76
N HIS A 163 11.18 -3.30 -0.92
CA HIS A 163 12.59 -2.93 -0.87
C HIS A 163 12.95 -2.35 0.49
N VAL A 164 14.17 -2.62 0.92
CA VAL A 164 14.74 -2.13 2.17
C VAL A 164 15.98 -1.32 1.85
N LEU A 165 15.93 -0.04 2.23
CA LEU A 165 17.04 0.89 2.16
C LEU A 165 17.65 1.06 3.55
N GLY A 166 18.77 0.38 3.77
CA GLY A 166 19.55 0.45 4.99
C GLY A 166 20.58 1.58 4.94
N ILE A 167 20.53 2.52 5.88
CA ILE A 167 21.34 3.73 5.88
C ILE A 167 22.24 3.76 7.11
N LEU A 168 23.52 4.06 6.91
CA LEU A 168 24.46 4.41 7.98
C LEU A 168 24.80 5.90 7.85
N ARG A 169 24.59 6.66 8.92
CA ARG A 169 24.99 8.07 9.00
C ARG A 169 26.46 8.20 9.43
N GLY A 170 27.11 9.31 9.07
CA GLY A 170 28.49 9.60 9.46
C GLY A 170 28.58 10.41 10.76
N GLU A 171 29.49 10.07 11.68
CA GLU A 171 29.80 10.91 12.84
C GLU A 171 30.58 12.16 12.37
N GLY A 172 30.05 13.36 12.65
CA GLY A 172 30.71 14.64 12.31
C GLY A 172 30.06 15.48 11.20
N PHE A 173 29.00 14.99 10.54
CA PHE A 173 28.25 15.76 9.52
C PHE A 173 27.10 16.62 10.10
N GLY A 174 26.94 16.61 11.44
CA GLY A 174 25.96 17.39 12.18
C GLY A 174 26.33 18.85 12.37
N ASN A 175 26.70 19.56 11.30
CA ASN A 175 26.82 21.00 11.34
C ASN A 175 26.34 21.62 10.02
N ARG A 176 25.08 21.33 9.64
CA ARG A 176 24.08 22.26 9.08
C ARG A 176 22.94 21.46 8.42
N VAL A 177 21.75 21.63 9.00
CA VAL A 177 20.42 21.35 8.42
C VAL A 177 20.09 19.85 8.26
N HIS A 178 19.74 19.19 9.37
CA HIS A 178 18.51 18.40 9.57
C HIS A 178 18.64 17.55 10.85
N ASP A 179 18.23 18.11 12.00
CA ASP A 179 17.98 17.34 13.24
C ASP A 179 16.69 16.50 13.11
N LEU A 180 16.49 15.87 11.94
CA LEU A 180 15.35 15.02 11.68
C LEU A 180 15.60 13.69 12.38
N ASP A 181 14.68 13.34 13.29
CA ASP A 181 14.60 11.97 13.78
C ASP A 181 14.46 10.98 12.60
N ASP A 182 14.69 9.70 12.88
CA ASP A 182 14.66 8.66 11.85
C ASP A 182 13.33 8.62 11.07
N VAL A 183 12.23 9.03 11.71
CA VAL A 183 10.89 9.07 11.10
C VAL A 183 10.81 10.20 10.08
N ALA A 184 11.19 11.42 10.47
CA ALA A 184 11.12 12.58 9.62
C ALA A 184 12.13 12.50 8.46
N PHE A 185 13.31 11.94 8.70
CA PHE A 185 14.29 11.64 7.64
C PHE A 185 13.73 10.62 6.63
N SER A 186 13.14 9.52 7.12
CA SER A 186 12.52 8.52 6.26
C SER A 186 11.34 9.09 5.45
N GLY A 187 10.55 9.99 6.06
CA GLY A 187 9.44 10.67 5.41
C GLY A 187 9.90 11.62 4.30
N TRP A 188 10.91 12.44 4.57
CA TRP A 188 11.54 13.33 3.59
C TRP A 188 12.08 12.54 2.39
N LEU A 189 12.80 11.45 2.66
CA LEU A 189 13.38 10.62 1.61
C LEU A 189 12.29 10.04 0.71
N LYS A 190 11.22 9.48 1.30
CA LYS A 190 10.09 8.92 0.55
C LYS A 190 9.34 9.96 -0.29
N ALA A 191 9.20 11.19 0.20
CA ALA A 191 8.48 12.24 -0.51
C ALA A 191 9.21 12.71 -1.78
N GLY A 192 10.55 12.59 -1.82
CA GLY A 192 11.38 12.99 -2.96
C GLY A 192 11.62 11.91 -4.01
N LEU A 193 11.04 10.72 -3.86
CA LEU A 193 11.34 9.56 -4.69
C LEU A 193 10.18 9.17 -5.59
N CYS A 194 10.49 8.93 -6.86
CA CYS A 194 9.69 8.10 -7.73
C CYS A 194 10.27 6.69 -7.64
N PHE A 195 9.52 5.73 -7.11
CA PHE A 195 10.05 4.40 -6.78
C PHE A 195 9.06 3.32 -7.18
N SER A 196 9.53 2.31 -7.91
CA SER A 196 8.72 1.17 -8.30
C SER A 196 8.61 0.16 -7.15
N GLY A 197 7.49 0.20 -6.44
CA GLY A 197 7.17 -0.74 -5.35
C GLY A 197 7.12 -0.07 -3.98
N ASP A 198 7.22 -0.88 -2.92
CA ASP A 198 7.22 -0.37 -1.55
C ASP A 198 8.65 -0.21 -1.04
N LEU A 199 8.96 0.98 -0.51
CA LEU A 199 10.26 1.27 0.09
C LEU A 199 10.16 1.38 1.61
N LYS A 200 11.04 0.65 2.31
CA LYS A 200 11.24 0.77 3.75
C LYS A 200 12.63 1.26 4.07
N VAL A 201 12.71 2.37 4.80
CA VAL A 201 13.97 2.98 5.19
C VAL A 201 14.31 2.56 6.61
N VAL A 202 15.56 2.16 6.84
CA VAL A 202 16.08 1.80 8.16
C VAL A 202 17.40 2.53 8.38
N VAL A 203 17.48 3.33 9.44
CA VAL A 203 18.72 3.97 9.86
C VAL A 203 19.41 3.07 10.89
N PHE A 204 20.62 2.62 10.57
CA PHE A 204 21.45 1.82 11.45
C PHE A 204 22.38 2.72 12.26
N LYS A 205 22.46 2.46 13.57
CA LYS A 205 23.38 3.16 14.47
C LYS A 205 24.85 2.80 14.24
N HIS A 206 25.12 1.56 13.81
CA HIS A 206 26.48 1.06 13.61
C HIS A 206 26.51 -0.05 12.56
N PRO A 207 27.59 -0.19 11.75
CA PRO A 207 27.73 -1.28 10.77
C PRO A 207 27.77 -2.70 11.38
N SER A 208 27.95 -2.82 12.70
CA SER A 208 27.92 -4.11 13.41
C SER A 208 26.51 -4.61 13.73
N VAL A 209 25.47 -3.81 13.52
CA VAL A 209 24.08 -4.24 13.73
C VAL A 209 23.82 -5.51 12.89
N PRO A 210 23.37 -6.63 13.49
CA PRO A 210 23.23 -7.89 12.77
C PRO A 210 22.41 -7.80 11.48
N LEU A 211 21.32 -7.02 11.50
CA LEU A 211 20.50 -6.79 10.31
C LEU A 211 21.26 -6.02 9.22
N CYS A 212 22.07 -5.02 9.58
CA CYS A 212 22.94 -4.33 8.63
C CYS A 212 23.97 -5.28 8.02
N GLN A 213 24.51 -6.21 8.82
CA GLN A 213 25.44 -7.22 8.35
C GLN A 213 24.79 -8.25 7.42
N ALA A 214 23.52 -8.59 7.64
CA ALA A 214 22.76 -9.45 6.75
C ALA A 214 22.51 -8.77 5.39
N ILE A 215 22.05 -7.51 5.41
CA ILE A 215 21.76 -6.74 4.19
C ILE A 215 23.02 -6.52 3.34
N ARG A 216 24.16 -6.13 3.94
CA ARG A 216 25.41 -5.85 3.20
C ARG A 216 26.02 -7.08 2.51
N ARG A 217 25.62 -8.29 2.91
CA ARG A 217 26.11 -9.55 2.32
C ARG A 217 25.37 -9.94 1.05
N VAL A 218 24.27 -9.26 0.74
CA VAL A 218 23.54 -9.46 -0.51
C VAL A 218 24.34 -8.85 -1.65
N ASP A 219 24.47 -9.60 -2.76
CA ASP A 219 25.21 -9.14 -3.92
C ASP A 219 24.61 -7.86 -4.51
N HIS A 220 25.51 -6.91 -4.81
CA HIS A 220 25.18 -5.57 -5.29
C HIS A 220 24.25 -4.77 -4.37
N ALA A 221 24.23 -5.07 -3.07
CA ALA A 221 23.45 -4.29 -2.12
C ALA A 221 23.96 -2.87 -1.94
N LEU A 222 25.25 -2.59 -2.16
CA LEU A 222 25.81 -1.25 -1.97
C LEU A 222 25.24 -0.30 -3.04
N LEU A 223 24.43 0.66 -2.60
CA LEU A 223 23.79 1.65 -3.47
C LEU A 223 24.57 2.97 -3.50
N TYR A 224 25.06 3.41 -2.34
CA TYR A 224 25.75 4.69 -2.20
C TYR A 224 26.80 4.61 -1.09
N ILE A 225 27.94 5.25 -1.33
CA ILE A 225 28.97 5.51 -0.34
C ILE A 225 29.50 6.92 -0.55
N HIS A 226 29.51 7.71 0.52
CA HIS A 226 30.12 9.03 0.52
C HIS A 226 31.65 8.88 0.39
N SER A 227 32.24 9.63 -0.54
CA SER A 227 33.69 9.65 -0.81
C SER A 227 34.41 10.64 0.09
#